data_AF-A0AAD4V4Q7-F1
#
_entry.id   AF-A0AAD4V4Q7-F1
#
_cell.length_a   1.000
_cell.length_b   1.000
_cell.length_c   1.000
_cell.angle_alpha   90.00
_cell.angle_beta   90.00
_cell.angle_gamma   90.00
#
_symmetry.space_group_name_H-M   'P 1'
#
loop_
_entity.id
_entity.type
_entity.pdbx_description
1 polymer ?
#
loop_
_entity_poly.entity_id
_entity_poly.type
_entity_poly.pdbx_seq_one_letter_code
_entity_poly.pdbx_strand_id
1 'polypeptide(L)'
;MLLPEKQMHDYNDKSFFICVTDDAPNNPKSFPSSLHFSGLIFVPDNDHWREMRKLLRYVIGLKPASEKIYRKMDRILEEVIDDHRKKRKATFALLTNKNNKESCHQEEEEDLVDVLLQLHESGELQIDLTNTIIKAVTLDLYFAGSETAAATTEWAMSELVRNPRAMEKAQAEVRQVVAGLGNEKKLEDADMKKLDYLKMVIKETL
;
A
#
# COMPACT_ATOMS: atom_id res chain seq x y z
N MET A 1 -39.70 7.24 -31.55
CA MET A 1 -39.67 5.77 -31.29
C MET A 1 -39.23 5.59 -29.85
N LEU A 2 -39.88 4.69 -29.15
CA LEU A 2 -40.07 4.66 -27.70
C LEU A 2 -38.77 4.45 -26.89
N LEU A 3 -38.77 4.97 -25.66
CA LEU A 3 -37.85 4.61 -24.58
C LEU A 3 -37.83 3.09 -24.33
N PRO A 4 -36.78 2.58 -23.68
CA PRO A 4 -37.06 1.85 -22.46
C PRO A 4 -36.29 2.42 -21.26
N GLU A 5 -37.11 2.78 -20.28
CA GLU A 5 -36.84 2.93 -18.86
C GLU A 5 -36.29 1.60 -18.29
N LYS A 6 -35.14 1.63 -17.61
CA LYS A 6 -34.75 0.57 -16.66
C LYS A 6 -33.92 1.11 -15.50
N GLN A 7 -34.63 1.25 -14.39
CA GLN A 7 -34.24 0.94 -13.01
C GLN A 7 -33.03 1.68 -12.45
N MET A 8 -33.37 2.83 -11.88
CA MET A 8 -32.69 3.53 -10.80
C MET A 8 -32.63 2.64 -9.55
N HIS A 9 -31.52 1.94 -9.36
CA HIS A 9 -31.16 1.43 -8.03
C HIS A 9 -30.43 2.54 -7.29
N ASP A 10 -31.10 3.00 -6.24
CA ASP A 10 -30.64 3.93 -5.23
C ASP A 10 -29.27 3.49 -4.68
N TYR A 11 -28.22 4.25 -4.99
CA TYR A 11 -27.00 4.24 -4.21
C TYR A 11 -26.51 5.67 -4.05
N ASN A 12 -26.52 6.09 -2.79
CA ASN A 12 -26.28 7.42 -2.26
C ASN A 12 -24.80 7.82 -2.37
N ASP A 13 -24.25 7.72 -3.59
CA ASP A 13 -22.88 8.08 -3.89
C ASP A 13 -22.90 9.47 -4.52
N LYS A 14 -22.26 10.44 -3.85
CA LYS A 14 -22.02 11.78 -4.38
C LYS A 14 -20.93 11.72 -5.46
N SER A 15 -21.09 10.80 -6.40
CA SER A 15 -20.28 10.65 -7.59
C SER A 15 -20.57 11.85 -8.48
N PHE A 16 -19.59 12.75 -8.52
CA PHE A 16 -19.52 13.89 -9.43
C PHE A 16 -19.64 13.37 -10.88
N PHE A 17 -20.85 13.37 -11.44
CA PHE A 17 -21.08 12.99 -12.83
C PHE A 17 -20.57 14.13 -13.72
N ILE A 18 -19.31 14.06 -14.16
CA ILE A 18 -18.80 14.94 -15.22
C ILE A 18 -19.33 14.39 -16.54
N CYS A 19 -20.49 14.89 -16.98
CA CYS A 19 -20.94 14.69 -18.36
C CYS A 19 -20.15 15.63 -19.29
N VAL A 20 -19.22 15.06 -20.07
CA VAL A 20 -18.59 15.75 -21.20
C VAL A 20 -19.48 15.53 -22.41
N THR A 21 -20.19 16.56 -22.86
CA THR A 21 -20.99 16.51 -24.09
C THR A 21 -20.16 17.02 -25.26
N ASP A 22 -20.15 16.30 -26.39
CA ASP A 22 -19.39 16.68 -27.58
C ASP A 22 -20.02 17.83 -28.40
N ASP A 23 -21.27 18.23 -28.12
CA ASP A 23 -21.99 19.26 -28.89
C ASP A 23 -22.53 20.40 -28.01
N ALA A 24 -22.24 21.65 -28.40
CA ALA A 24 -22.91 22.84 -27.87
C ALA A 24 -24.27 23.04 -28.57
N PRO A 25 -25.39 23.26 -27.86
CA PRO A 25 -26.64 23.59 -28.52
C PRO A 25 -26.56 24.99 -29.15
N ASN A 26 -26.88 25.10 -30.43
CA ASN A 26 -26.88 26.33 -31.23
C ASN A 26 -27.86 27.43 -30.76
N ASN A 27 -28.57 27.23 -29.64
CA ASN A 27 -29.51 28.20 -29.09
C ASN A 27 -29.50 28.17 -27.53
N PRO A 28 -29.04 29.24 -26.85
CA PRO A 28 -28.85 29.25 -25.39
C PRO A 28 -30.15 29.31 -24.57
N LYS A 29 -31.35 29.32 -25.18
CA LYS A 29 -32.64 29.51 -24.49
C LYS A 29 -33.43 28.24 -24.17
N SER A 30 -32.94 27.04 -24.53
CA SER A 30 -33.69 25.79 -24.34
C SER A 30 -33.41 25.07 -23.01
N PHE A 31 -32.84 25.74 -22.01
CA PHE A 31 -32.59 25.11 -20.72
C PHE A 31 -33.89 25.05 -19.88
N PRO A 32 -34.37 23.86 -19.48
CA PRO A 32 -35.43 23.77 -18.49
C PRO A 32 -34.91 24.32 -17.15
N SER A 33 -35.66 25.24 -16.57
CA SER A 33 -35.32 26.02 -15.38
C SER A 33 -35.25 25.22 -14.06
N SER A 34 -35.15 23.89 -14.13
CA SER A 34 -35.16 22.98 -12.97
C SER A 34 -33.85 22.23 -12.72
N LEU A 35 -32.78 22.50 -13.47
CA LEU A 35 -31.46 21.95 -13.15
C LEU A 35 -30.68 22.90 -12.25
N HIS A 36 -30.71 22.61 -10.94
CA HIS A 36 -29.83 23.23 -9.96
C HIS A 36 -28.37 22.99 -10.35
N PHE A 37 -27.59 24.08 -10.38
CA PHE A 37 -26.16 24.11 -10.69
C PHE A 37 -25.40 22.94 -10.04
N SER A 38 -24.96 21.98 -10.86
CA SER A 38 -23.84 21.10 -10.55
C SER A 38 -23.02 21.00 -11.84
N GLY A 39 -21.84 21.63 -11.80
CA GLY A 39 -21.09 22.17 -12.92
C GLY A 39 -21.00 21.32 -14.20
N LEU A 40 -21.49 21.89 -15.29
CA LEU A 40 -21.15 21.48 -16.65
C LEU A 40 -19.83 22.20 -17.03
N ILE A 41 -18.71 21.48 -17.14
CA ILE A 41 -17.45 22.08 -17.63
C ILE A 41 -17.47 21.99 -19.16
N PHE A 42 -17.66 23.13 -19.82
CA PHE A 42 -17.43 23.26 -21.26
C PHE A 42 -15.93 23.27 -21.54
N VAL A 43 -15.41 22.23 -22.20
CA VAL A 43 -13.99 22.15 -22.59
C VAL A 43 -13.85 22.57 -24.05
N PRO A 44 -13.18 23.68 -24.36
CA PRO A 44 -12.99 24.13 -25.74
C PRO A 44 -12.19 23.11 -26.57
N ASP A 45 -12.59 22.86 -27.80
CA ASP A 45 -11.90 21.91 -28.69
C ASP A 45 -10.61 22.54 -29.25
N ASN A 46 -9.55 22.51 -28.43
CA ASN A 46 -8.18 22.86 -28.80
C ASN A 46 -7.25 21.64 -28.63
N ASP A 47 -6.12 21.64 -29.33
CA ASP A 47 -5.25 20.45 -29.42
C ASP A 47 -4.63 20.02 -28.08
N HIS A 48 -4.47 20.94 -27.13
CA HIS A 48 -4.00 20.64 -25.77
C HIS A 48 -4.98 19.73 -25.01
N TRP A 49 -6.29 19.97 -25.14
CA TRP A 49 -7.32 19.13 -24.51
C TRP A 49 -7.54 17.79 -25.21
N ARG A 50 -7.11 17.63 -26.46
CA ARG A 50 -7.20 16.36 -27.21
C ARG A 50 -6.26 15.30 -26.64
N GLU A 51 -5.03 15.68 -26.30
CA GLU A 51 -4.06 14.79 -25.64
C GLU A 51 -4.43 14.52 -24.17
N MET A 52 -4.92 15.55 -23.46
CA MET A 52 -5.44 15.37 -22.11
C MET A 52 -6.62 14.37 -22.06
N ARG A 53 -7.51 14.37 -23.07
CA ARG A 53 -8.59 13.36 -23.17
C ARG A 53 -8.08 11.94 -23.40
N LYS A 54 -6.94 11.75 -24.06
CA LYS A 54 -6.31 10.42 -24.19
C LYS A 54 -5.76 9.96 -22.84
N LEU A 55 -5.08 10.86 -22.12
CA LEU A 55 -4.62 10.60 -20.75
C LEU A 55 -5.78 10.29 -19.82
N LEU A 56 -6.86 11.08 -19.85
CA LEU A 56 -8.05 10.84 -19.05
C LEU A 56 -8.72 9.51 -19.40
N ARG A 57 -8.84 9.14 -20.68
CA ARG A 57 -9.38 7.83 -21.08
C ARG A 57 -8.47 6.68 -20.67
N TYR A 58 -7.15 6.87 -20.70
CA TYR A 58 -6.18 5.90 -20.20
C TYR A 58 -6.28 5.75 -18.67
N VAL A 59 -6.37 6.85 -17.93
CA VAL A 59 -6.57 6.89 -16.47
C VAL A 59 -7.94 6.30 -16.08
N ILE A 60 -9.00 6.57 -16.86
CA ILE A 60 -10.32 5.95 -16.67
C ILE A 60 -10.26 4.44 -17.01
N GLY A 61 -9.52 4.03 -18.03
CA GLY A 61 -9.26 2.62 -18.35
C GLY A 61 -8.42 1.88 -17.31
N LEU A 62 -7.63 2.61 -16.51
CA LEU A 62 -6.92 2.09 -15.35
C LEU A 62 -7.84 1.88 -14.14
N LYS A 63 -9.07 2.44 -14.11
CA LYS A 63 -10.03 2.21 -13.01
C LYS A 63 -10.30 0.72 -12.75
N PRO A 64 -10.71 -0.11 -13.74
CA PRO A 64 -10.93 -1.53 -13.50
C PRO A 64 -9.66 -2.29 -13.07
N ALA A 65 -8.49 -1.84 -13.53
CA ALA A 65 -7.21 -2.42 -13.09
C ALA A 65 -6.90 -2.06 -11.63
N SER A 66 -7.09 -0.80 -11.24
CA SER A 66 -6.91 -0.31 -9.86
C SER A 66 -7.84 -1.03 -8.90
N GLU A 67 -9.13 -1.18 -9.24
CA GLU A 67 -10.08 -1.95 -8.42
C GLU A 67 -9.64 -3.40 -8.25
N LYS A 68 -9.08 -4.02 -9.30
CA LYS A 68 -8.57 -5.40 -9.21
C LYS A 68 -7.37 -5.48 -8.27
N ILE A 69 -6.52 -4.47 -8.24
CA ILE A 69 -5.38 -4.37 -7.31
C ILE A 69 -5.89 -4.16 -5.88
N TYR A 70 -6.79 -3.21 -5.65
CA TYR A 70 -7.39 -2.99 -4.33
C TYR A 70 -8.08 -4.23 -3.79
N ARG A 71 -8.87 -4.94 -4.60
CA ARG A 71 -9.49 -6.22 -4.19
C ARG A 71 -8.48 -7.29 -3.81
N LYS A 72 -7.33 -7.34 -4.49
CA LYS A 72 -6.26 -8.28 -4.16
C LYS A 72 -5.56 -7.89 -2.85
N MET A 73 -5.23 -6.61 -2.68
CA MET A 73 -4.59 -6.12 -1.46
C MET A 73 -5.50 -6.28 -0.24
N ASP A 74 -6.79 -5.94 -0.39
CA ASP A 74 -7.78 -6.13 0.67
C ASP A 74 -7.86 -7.59 1.11
N ARG A 75 -7.89 -8.53 0.16
CA ARG A 75 -7.85 -9.96 0.46
C ARG A 75 -6.57 -10.39 1.19
N ILE A 76 -5.40 -9.92 0.75
CA ILE A 76 -4.12 -10.25 1.40
C ILE A 76 -4.11 -9.73 2.83
N LEU A 77 -4.54 -8.49 3.06
CA LEU A 77 -4.58 -7.89 4.38
C LEU A 77 -5.58 -8.60 5.30
N GLU A 78 -6.72 -9.04 4.77
CA GLU A 78 -7.68 -9.84 5.54
C GLU A 78 -7.06 -11.18 5.94
N GLU A 79 -6.39 -11.88 5.01
CA GLU A 79 -5.68 -13.13 5.30
C GLU A 79 -4.60 -12.93 6.39
N VAL A 80 -3.84 -11.84 6.32
CA VAL A 80 -2.85 -11.46 7.34
C VAL A 80 -3.51 -11.24 8.70
N ILE A 81 -4.58 -10.44 8.77
CA ILE A 81 -5.29 -10.15 10.03
C ILE A 81 -5.87 -11.43 10.64
N ASP A 82 -6.49 -12.28 9.83
CA ASP A 82 -7.07 -13.53 10.29
C ASP A 82 -6.02 -14.51 10.82
N ASP A 83 -4.84 -14.55 10.20
CA ASP A 83 -3.75 -15.39 10.68
C ASP A 83 -3.20 -14.89 12.03
N HIS A 84 -3.06 -13.58 12.24
CA HIS A 84 -2.68 -13.02 13.55
C HIS A 84 -3.73 -13.31 14.62
N ARG A 85 -5.03 -13.18 14.29
CA ARG A 85 -6.12 -13.56 15.19
C ARG A 85 -6.09 -15.04 15.58
N LYS A 86 -5.83 -15.94 14.62
CA LYS A 86 -5.73 -17.39 14.88
C LYS A 86 -4.54 -17.70 15.79
N LYS A 87 -3.37 -17.13 15.50
CA LYS A 87 -2.16 -17.28 16.33
C LYS A 87 -2.44 -16.85 17.77
N ARG A 88 -2.95 -15.63 17.97
CA ARG A 88 -3.28 -15.11 19.31
C ARG A 88 -4.27 -15.98 20.08
N LYS A 89 -5.33 -16.46 19.42
CA LYS A 89 -6.28 -17.41 20.05
C LYS A 89 -5.63 -18.73 20.43
N ALA A 90 -4.74 -19.27 19.60
CA ALA A 90 -4.00 -20.48 19.90
C ALA A 90 -3.05 -20.27 21.10
N THR A 91 -2.31 -19.16 21.13
CA THR A 91 -1.44 -18.79 22.25
C THR A 91 -2.25 -18.65 23.54
N PHE A 92 -3.40 -17.95 23.52
CA PHE A 92 -4.29 -17.85 24.69
C PHE A 92 -4.84 -19.21 25.15
N ALA A 93 -5.25 -20.08 24.22
CA ALA A 93 -5.70 -21.44 24.54
C ALA A 93 -4.60 -22.30 25.16
N LEU A 94 -3.35 -22.13 24.73
CA LEU A 94 -2.20 -22.80 25.34
C LEU A 94 -1.91 -22.28 26.75
N LEU A 95 -2.02 -20.96 26.98
CA LEU A 95 -1.83 -20.35 28.29
C LEU A 95 -2.89 -20.80 29.30
N THR A 96 -4.17 -20.81 28.91
CA THR A 96 -5.27 -21.25 29.79
C THR A 96 -5.18 -22.74 30.18
N ASN A 97 -4.68 -23.61 29.30
CA ASN A 97 -4.40 -25.02 29.61
C ASN A 97 -3.15 -25.24 30.49
N LYS A 98 -2.22 -24.29 30.51
CA LYS A 98 -0.94 -24.39 31.24
C LYS A 98 -0.97 -23.87 32.69
N ASN A 99 -2.14 -23.57 33.25
CA ASN A 99 -2.33 -23.12 34.64
C ASN A 99 -1.85 -24.09 35.74
N ASN A 100 -0.94 -25.04 35.46
CA ASN A 100 -0.32 -25.88 36.49
C ASN A 100 1.14 -26.28 36.25
N LYS A 101 1.94 -25.60 35.41
CA LYS A 101 3.41 -25.74 35.45
C LYS A 101 4.13 -24.62 34.72
N GLU A 102 4.89 -23.86 35.53
CA GLU A 102 6.05 -23.02 35.22
C GLU A 102 6.09 -22.32 33.86
N SER A 103 5.97 -20.98 33.93
CA SER A 103 6.08 -20.06 32.82
C SER A 103 7.38 -20.24 32.04
N CYS A 104 7.29 -20.87 30.88
CA CYS A 104 8.24 -20.66 29.79
C CYS A 104 7.69 -19.48 28.99
N HIS A 105 8.09 -18.27 29.37
CA HIS A 105 7.96 -17.08 28.52
C HIS A 105 8.86 -17.28 27.29
N GLN A 106 8.36 -18.01 26.30
CA GLN A 106 8.68 -17.65 24.92
C GLN A 106 7.86 -16.40 24.67
N GLU A 107 8.49 -15.23 24.84
CA GLU A 107 7.99 -13.99 24.26
C GLU A 107 7.90 -14.26 22.75
N GLU A 108 6.72 -14.62 22.27
CA GLU A 108 6.43 -14.51 20.83
C GLU A 108 6.64 -13.04 20.49
N GLU A 109 7.49 -12.79 19.49
CA GLU A 109 7.79 -11.43 19.03
C GLU A 109 6.50 -10.80 18.50
N GLU A 110 5.93 -9.89 19.29
CA GLU A 110 4.73 -9.14 18.91
C GLU A 110 5.05 -8.21 17.75
N ASP A 111 4.26 -8.28 16.68
CA ASP A 111 4.38 -7.36 15.56
C ASP A 111 3.35 -6.22 15.61
N LEU A 112 3.48 -5.27 14.68
CA LEU A 112 2.57 -4.11 14.61
C LEU A 112 1.10 -4.52 14.51
N VAL A 113 0.77 -5.58 13.77
CA VAL A 113 -0.61 -6.04 13.58
C VAL A 113 -1.15 -6.61 14.87
N ASP A 114 -0.34 -7.33 15.64
CA ASP A 114 -0.71 -7.83 16.96
C ASP A 114 -1.05 -6.69 17.93
N VAL A 115 -0.22 -5.64 17.96
CA VAL A 115 -0.45 -4.43 18.77
C VAL A 115 -1.72 -3.71 18.35
N LEU A 116 -1.95 -3.52 17.04
CA LEU A 116 -3.16 -2.88 16.52
C LEU A 116 -4.42 -3.69 16.87
N LEU A 117 -4.35 -5.02 16.79
CA LEU A 117 -5.45 -5.90 17.19
C LEU A 117 -5.72 -5.84 18.70
N GLN A 118 -4.68 -5.76 19.53
CA GLN A 118 -4.83 -5.62 20.98
C GLN A 118 -5.50 -4.30 21.34
N LEU A 119 -5.09 -3.20 20.70
CA LEU A 119 -5.73 -1.89 20.87
C LEU A 119 -7.19 -1.91 20.44
N HIS A 120 -7.51 -2.57 19.32
CA HIS A 120 -8.89 -2.76 18.86
C HIS A 120 -9.74 -3.51 19.89
N GLU A 121 -9.22 -4.58 20.48
CA GLU A 121 -9.91 -5.40 21.48
C GLU A 121 -10.04 -4.72 22.84
N SER A 122 -9.05 -3.90 23.24
CA SER A 122 -9.04 -3.19 24.52
C SER A 122 -10.13 -2.11 24.62
N GLY A 123 -10.50 -1.50 23.49
CA GLY A 123 -11.46 -0.39 23.46
C GLY A 123 -10.99 0.87 24.19
N GLU A 124 -9.69 0.98 24.50
CA GLU A 124 -9.12 2.08 25.31
C GLU A 124 -8.93 3.39 24.51
N LEU A 125 -9.02 3.32 23.18
CA LEU A 125 -8.86 4.47 22.30
C LEU A 125 -10.18 5.23 22.16
N GLN A 126 -10.08 6.56 22.08
CA GLN A 126 -11.23 7.44 21.76
C GLN A 126 -11.74 7.27 20.32
N ILE A 127 -10.96 6.59 19.47
CA ILE A 127 -11.29 6.30 18.08
C ILE A 127 -11.59 4.81 17.98
N ASP A 128 -12.76 4.46 17.44
CA ASP A 128 -13.10 3.08 17.12
C ASP A 128 -12.16 2.55 16.03
N LEU A 129 -11.13 1.80 16.46
CA LEU A 129 -10.13 1.23 15.57
C LEU A 129 -10.76 0.09 14.75
N THR A 130 -11.44 0.38 13.65
CA THR A 130 -12.07 -0.67 12.83
C THR A 130 -11.06 -1.52 12.04
N ASN A 131 -11.46 -2.73 11.61
CA ASN A 131 -10.64 -3.56 10.71
C ASN A 131 -10.20 -2.81 9.44
N THR A 132 -11.04 -1.92 8.92
CA THR A 132 -10.69 -1.07 7.78
C THR A 132 -9.52 -0.15 8.09
N ILE A 133 -9.47 0.44 9.30
CA ILE A 133 -8.36 1.29 9.73
C ILE A 133 -7.10 0.45 9.95
N ILE A 134 -7.21 -0.72 10.57
CA ILE A 134 -6.06 -1.63 10.75
C ILE A 134 -5.47 -2.00 9.38
N LYS A 135 -6.32 -2.41 8.42
CA LYS A 135 -5.88 -2.71 7.05
C LYS A 135 -5.22 -1.51 6.38
N ALA A 136 -5.79 -0.31 6.54
CA ALA A 136 -5.23 0.91 5.96
C ALA A 136 -3.84 1.23 6.53
N VAL A 137 -3.67 1.21 7.85
CA VAL A 137 -2.38 1.50 8.50
C VAL A 137 -1.31 0.48 8.11
N THR A 138 -1.66 -0.82 8.10
CA THR A 138 -0.74 -1.88 7.67
C THR A 138 -0.32 -1.70 6.21
N LEU A 139 -1.28 -1.33 5.34
CA LEU A 139 -1.01 -1.10 3.93
C LEU A 139 -0.13 0.14 3.69
N ASP A 140 -0.41 1.23 4.40
CA ASP A 140 0.37 2.47 4.31
C ASP A 140 1.82 2.24 4.74
N LEU A 141 2.05 1.52 5.84
CA LEU A 141 3.40 1.17 6.28
C LEU A 141 4.14 0.30 5.24
N TYR A 142 3.44 -0.69 4.68
CA TYR A 142 4.01 -1.57 3.67
C TYR A 142 4.46 -0.79 2.43
N PHE A 143 3.62 0.11 1.90
CA PHE A 143 3.97 0.93 0.75
C PHE A 143 5.07 1.92 1.06
N ALA A 144 4.96 2.64 2.18
CA ALA A 144 5.94 3.64 2.60
C ALA A 144 7.34 3.05 2.74
N GLY A 145 7.47 1.83 3.29
CA GLY A 145 8.77 1.16 3.40
C GLY A 145 9.27 0.55 2.10
N SER A 146 8.38 -0.06 1.31
CA SER A 146 8.77 -0.83 0.12
C SER A 146 9.26 0.06 -1.02
N GLU A 147 8.53 1.14 -1.33
CA GLU A 147 8.85 2.01 -2.46
C GLU A 147 10.18 2.75 -2.24
N THR A 148 10.39 3.30 -1.04
CA THR A 148 11.61 4.03 -0.71
C THR A 148 12.83 3.10 -0.63
N ALA A 149 12.68 1.89 -0.08
CA ALA A 149 13.78 0.93 0.00
C ALA A 149 14.17 0.40 -1.39
N ALA A 150 13.19 0.15 -2.27
CA ALA A 150 13.43 -0.24 -3.65
C ALA A 150 14.20 0.84 -4.41
N ALA A 151 13.73 2.09 -4.34
CA ALA A 151 14.40 3.22 -4.98
C ALA A 151 15.84 3.40 -4.47
N THR A 152 16.05 3.36 -3.16
CA THR A 152 17.39 3.47 -2.55
C THR A 152 18.32 2.37 -3.06
N THR A 153 17.82 1.12 -3.14
CA THR A 153 18.60 -0.01 -3.64
C THR A 153 18.93 0.14 -5.12
N GLU A 154 17.99 0.61 -5.93
CA GLU A 154 18.20 0.89 -7.35
C GLU A 154 19.29 1.94 -7.56
N TRP A 155 19.25 3.04 -6.81
CA TRP A 155 20.28 4.08 -6.83
C TRP A 155 21.64 3.56 -6.37
N ALA A 156 21.68 2.82 -5.26
CA ALA A 156 22.91 2.23 -4.74
C ALA A 156 23.56 1.27 -5.75
N MET A 157 22.77 0.38 -6.36
CA MET A 157 23.27 -0.54 -7.37
C MET A 157 23.75 0.18 -8.63
N SER A 158 23.03 1.21 -9.07
CA SER A 158 23.43 2.05 -10.21
C SER A 158 24.77 2.74 -9.96
N GLU A 159 24.97 3.31 -8.77
CA GLU A 159 26.22 4.00 -8.41
C GLU A 159 27.39 3.02 -8.21
N LEU A 160 27.14 1.83 -7.67
CA LEU A 160 28.15 0.78 -7.58
C LEU A 160 28.57 0.27 -8.96
N VAL A 161 27.64 0.04 -9.88
CA VAL A 161 27.95 -0.40 -11.27
C VAL A 161 28.80 0.65 -11.99
N ARG A 162 28.54 1.93 -11.74
CA ARG A 162 29.32 3.04 -12.30
C ARG A 162 30.74 3.14 -11.72
N ASN A 163 30.97 2.61 -10.51
CA ASN A 163 32.24 2.64 -9.81
C ASN A 163 32.75 1.22 -9.46
N PRO A 164 33.37 0.50 -10.42
CA PRO A 164 33.79 -0.90 -10.23
C PRO A 164 34.71 -1.14 -9.03
N ARG A 165 35.57 -0.18 -8.69
CA ARG A 165 36.45 -0.26 -7.51
C ARG A 165 35.66 -0.25 -6.19
N ALA A 166 34.61 0.56 -6.11
CA ALA A 166 33.75 0.61 -4.93
C ALA A 166 32.90 -0.67 -4.82
N MET A 167 32.40 -1.17 -5.96
CA MET A 167 31.69 -2.46 -6.03
C MET A 167 32.57 -3.63 -5.55
N GLU A 168 33.80 -3.73 -6.03
CA GLU A 168 34.72 -4.79 -5.63
C GLU A 168 34.97 -4.76 -4.11
N LYS A 169 35.19 -3.57 -3.54
CA LYS A 169 35.41 -3.41 -2.11
C LYS A 169 34.17 -3.78 -1.27
N ALA A 170 32.97 -3.38 -1.69
CA ALA A 170 31.73 -3.75 -1.02
C ALA A 170 31.47 -5.26 -1.07
N GLN A 171 31.69 -5.90 -2.23
CA GLN A 171 31.55 -7.35 -2.37
C GLN A 171 32.58 -8.11 -1.53
N ALA A 172 33.83 -7.63 -1.49
CA ALA A 172 34.88 -8.24 -0.66
C ALA A 172 34.53 -8.20 0.82
N GLU A 173 34.03 -7.07 1.33
CA GLU A 173 33.59 -6.93 2.72
C GLU A 173 32.45 -7.91 3.05
N VAL A 174 31.40 -7.95 2.22
CA VAL A 174 30.26 -8.87 2.43
C VAL A 174 30.73 -10.31 2.43
N ARG A 175 31.59 -10.72 1.48
CA ARG A 175 32.12 -12.09 1.41
C ARG A 175 32.96 -12.43 2.63
N GLN A 176 33.74 -11.48 3.16
CA GLN A 176 34.56 -11.70 4.35
C GLN A 176 33.69 -11.94 5.59
N VAL A 177 32.65 -11.13 5.79
CA VAL A 177 31.72 -11.29 6.92
C VAL A 177 30.98 -12.62 6.82
N VAL A 178 30.45 -12.96 5.64
CA VAL A 178 29.74 -14.23 5.40
C VAL A 178 30.67 -15.44 5.58
N ALA A 179 31.91 -15.38 5.10
CA ALA A 179 32.88 -16.45 5.30
C ALA A 179 33.19 -16.70 6.79
N GLY A 180 33.14 -15.65 7.62
CA GLY A 180 33.34 -15.76 9.08
C GLY A 180 32.17 -16.41 9.83
N LEU A 181 30.98 -16.49 9.23
CA LEU A 181 29.77 -17.09 9.82
C LEU A 181 29.71 -18.61 9.65
N GLY A 182 30.39 -19.16 8.64
CA GLY A 182 30.29 -20.57 8.25
C GLY A 182 29.03 -20.89 7.43
N ASN A 183 29.01 -22.05 6.76
CA ASN A 183 27.99 -22.38 5.74
C ASN A 183 26.55 -22.58 6.28
N GLU A 184 26.38 -22.73 7.60
CA GLU A 184 25.08 -23.07 8.21
C GLU A 184 24.45 -21.90 8.99
N LYS A 185 25.16 -20.79 9.18
CA LYS A 185 24.64 -19.64 9.92
C LYS A 185 23.97 -18.63 9.00
N LYS A 186 22.77 -18.21 9.39
CA LYS A 186 22.10 -17.04 8.80
C LYS A 186 22.75 -15.77 9.32
N LEU A 187 22.65 -14.71 8.52
CA LEU A 187 23.13 -13.39 8.90
C LEU A 187 22.22 -12.83 9.98
N GLU A 188 22.79 -12.43 11.11
CA GLU A 188 22.06 -11.82 12.23
C GLU A 188 22.30 -10.30 12.27
N ASP A 189 21.46 -9.57 13.00
CA ASP A 189 21.60 -8.12 13.17
C ASP A 189 22.96 -7.70 13.75
N ALA A 190 23.59 -8.58 14.53
CA ALA A 190 24.94 -8.36 15.04
C ALA A 190 25.99 -8.35 13.91
N ASP A 191 25.79 -9.12 12.84
CA ASP A 191 26.70 -9.18 11.70
C ASP A 191 26.54 -8.00 10.75
N MET A 192 25.33 -7.42 10.67
CA MET A 192 25.09 -6.16 9.98
C MET A 192 25.97 -5.03 10.52
N LYS A 193 26.34 -5.08 11.80
CA LYS A 193 27.26 -4.10 12.40
C LYS A 193 28.69 -4.22 11.85
N LYS A 194 29.09 -5.33 11.24
CA LYS A 194 30.43 -5.55 10.68
C LYS A 194 30.59 -5.06 9.24
N LEU A 195 29.50 -4.69 8.57
CA LEU A 195 29.47 -4.22 7.18
C LEU A 195 29.67 -2.70 7.10
N ASP A 196 30.82 -2.20 7.55
CA ASP A 196 31.05 -0.76 7.68
C ASP A 196 31.19 -0.03 6.34
N TYR A 197 31.82 -0.65 5.36
CA TYR A 197 31.94 -0.11 4.02
C TYR A 197 30.60 -0.08 3.30
N LEU A 198 29.80 -1.15 3.41
CA LEU A 198 28.44 -1.15 2.84
C LEU A 198 27.55 -0.06 3.44
N LYS A 199 27.65 0.21 4.76
CA LYS A 199 26.96 1.35 5.39
C LYS A 199 27.42 2.68 4.81
N MET A 200 28.71 2.85 4.53
CA MET A 200 29.22 4.07 3.89
C MET A 200 28.68 4.22 2.46
N VAL A 201 28.58 3.13 1.69
CA VAL A 201 27.94 3.15 0.36
C VAL A 201 26.50 3.64 0.47
N ILE A 202 25.71 3.07 1.38
CA ILE A 202 24.30 3.47 1.58
C ILE A 202 24.19 4.95 1.96
N LYS A 203 25.07 5.44 2.85
CA LYS A 203 25.10 6.85 3.28
C LYS A 203 25.52 7.83 2.18
N GLU A 204 26.33 7.40 1.22
CA GLU A 204 26.70 8.23 0.08
C GLU A 204 25.60 8.26 -0.99
N THR A 205 24.79 7.20 -1.07
CA THR A 205 23.70 7.08 -2.05
C THR A 205 22.41 7.78 -1.63
N LEU A 206 22.25 8.06 -0.33
CA LEU A 206 21.11 8.76 0.27
C LEU A 206 21.45 10.22 0.55
#